data_AF-A0A117RCP9-F1
#
_entry.id   AF-A0A117RCP9-F1
#
_cell.length_a   1.000
_cell.length_b   1.000
_cell.length_c   1.000
_cell.angle_alpha   90.00
_cell.angle_beta   90.00
_cell.angle_gamma   90.00
#
_symmetry.space_group_name_H-M   'P 1'
#
loop_
_entity.id
_entity.type
_entity.pdbx_description
1 polymer ?
#
loop_
_entity_poly.entity_id
_entity_poly.type
_entity_poly.pdbx_seq_one_letter_code
_entity_poly.pdbx_strand_id
1 'polypeptide(L)'
;MSRTRSVAASAQGVHRRTVLAAAGAVSLSAGLGYALRPTDSHAATGTEAPVAASRKVTPAAPLAPYTKGTTLASVAAPLGSSGYRRLGDGPGWKRVVRSELAAPKSGRADRRTALAAFVQFTDLHLTDVQHPLRLEYLRAHDPHAWRPQEALTVPGAVSLVERVNALRGAPVTGAPLHFVMTTGDNTDNNAHSELEWFMKVMSGGRITPDSGDPRHYEGVQNSGLKLYWQPGSTVRDGDKAVGFPHLAGFLAAAIREVRSPGLNLPWYSTVGNHDALPLGCHGSHGDPYLAEAAIGGRKLMSVTAAEAKKLQDAVKQATDPRGTGYRDFLKAHARSMRSVTPDEKRAPYTQADYLKAHLDPAYQGLGPAGHGYSSANLDAGTQYYAFRVSEDVVGISLDTTDPGGHYEGSVGTAQLKWLQKTLKDNQDSYVVVFSHHTSRTMTNTRPDPAHPGERRHTGAEVVSALAAHPNVLAWVNGHVHKNVITPHQASGGRSFWEISTASHIDHPQLARIVELVDNKDGTISVFTTLIESAAPHRTDYADLSQTGLAALYRELAYNAPGAHRTLAGDAGDRNTELVLKKG
;
A
#
# COMPACT_ATOMS: atom_id res chain seq x y z
N MET A 1 51.92 -42.69 3.41
CA MET A 1 52.95 -41.61 3.38
C MET A 1 53.31 -41.34 1.91
N SER A 2 53.53 -40.06 1.57
CA SER A 2 53.97 -39.46 0.28
C SER A 2 53.07 -39.66 -0.95
N ARG A 3 52.31 -38.66 -1.46
CA ARG A 3 52.69 -37.38 -2.13
C ARG A 3 53.53 -37.65 -3.40
N THR A 4 53.21 -37.16 -4.61
CA THR A 4 52.96 -35.76 -5.03
C THR A 4 52.51 -35.65 -6.51
N ARG A 5 51.68 -34.62 -6.82
CA ARG A 5 51.69 -33.66 -7.97
C ARG A 5 51.58 -34.22 -9.41
N SER A 6 51.12 -33.52 -10.46
CA SER A 6 50.45 -32.23 -10.76
C SER A 6 50.49 -32.14 -12.29
N VAL A 7 49.43 -31.70 -12.99
CA VAL A 7 49.56 -31.13 -14.35
C VAL A 7 48.53 -30.01 -14.52
N ALA A 8 49.00 -28.89 -15.08
CA ALA A 8 48.25 -27.66 -15.33
C ALA A 8 48.15 -27.36 -16.84
N ALA A 9 47.31 -26.36 -17.16
CA ALA A 9 47.25 -25.52 -18.38
C ALA A 9 46.59 -26.16 -19.62
N SER A 10 45.85 -25.46 -20.50
CA SER A 10 45.51 -24.03 -20.68
C SER A 10 44.37 -23.90 -21.72
N ALA A 11 43.69 -22.76 -21.69
CA ALA A 11 42.58 -22.35 -22.57
C ALA A 11 42.95 -22.02 -24.03
N GLN A 12 41.96 -22.00 -24.94
CA GLN A 12 41.74 -20.95 -25.97
C GLN A 12 40.51 -21.24 -26.87
N GLY A 13 39.78 -20.18 -27.28
CA GLY A 13 39.32 -20.02 -28.67
C GLY A 13 37.82 -19.98 -28.96
N VAL A 14 37.39 -18.94 -29.69
CA VAL A 14 36.00 -18.51 -29.99
C VAL A 14 35.71 -18.54 -31.51
N HIS A 15 34.44 -18.83 -31.89
CA HIS A 15 33.68 -18.54 -33.13
C HIS A 15 34.06 -19.09 -34.52
N ARG A 16 33.03 -19.58 -35.27
CA ARG A 16 32.57 -19.07 -36.61
C ARG A 16 31.30 -19.75 -37.18
N ARG A 17 30.25 -18.93 -37.39
CA ARG A 17 29.22 -18.79 -38.46
C ARG A 17 28.81 -19.93 -39.46
N THR A 18 27.51 -19.84 -39.84
CA THR A 18 26.81 -20.14 -41.15
C THR A 18 26.40 -21.59 -41.46
N VAL A 19 25.28 -21.97 -42.13
CA VAL A 19 24.16 -21.33 -42.88
C VAL A 19 22.95 -22.30 -42.93
N LEU A 20 21.76 -21.77 -43.26
CA LEU A 20 20.77 -22.25 -44.27
C LEU A 20 19.39 -22.76 -43.80
N ALA A 21 18.41 -22.14 -44.46
CA ALA A 21 16.97 -22.24 -44.36
C ALA A 21 16.40 -23.43 -45.14
N ALA A 22 15.17 -23.83 -44.77
CA ALA A 22 14.24 -24.50 -45.68
C ALA A 22 12.82 -24.00 -45.39
N ALA A 23 12.23 -23.39 -46.41
CA ALA A 23 10.81 -23.05 -46.49
C ALA A 23 10.01 -24.28 -46.96
N GLY A 24 8.80 -24.45 -46.43
CA GLY A 24 7.82 -25.42 -46.90
C GLY A 24 6.42 -24.88 -46.62
N ALA A 25 5.64 -24.70 -47.68
CA ALA A 25 4.48 -23.83 -47.77
C ALA A 25 3.15 -24.51 -47.41
N VAL A 26 2.25 -23.69 -46.85
CA VAL A 26 0.77 -23.61 -47.06
C VAL A 26 -0.11 -24.78 -46.61
N SER A 27 -0.95 -24.48 -45.62
CA SER A 27 -2.38 -24.81 -45.67
C SER A 27 -3.17 -23.71 -44.95
N LEU A 28 -3.80 -22.84 -45.75
CA LEU A 28 -4.80 -21.86 -45.35
C LEU A 28 -6.02 -22.58 -44.77
N SER A 29 -6.34 -22.31 -43.50
CA SER A 29 -7.66 -22.58 -42.92
C SER A 29 -8.16 -21.26 -42.34
N ALA A 30 -9.10 -20.64 -43.06
CA ALA A 30 -9.85 -19.49 -42.58
C ALA A 30 -10.68 -19.92 -41.36
N GLY A 31 -10.28 -19.47 -40.18
CA GLY A 31 -11.03 -19.59 -38.94
C GLY A 31 -11.09 -18.22 -38.28
N LEU A 32 -12.30 -17.66 -38.22
CA LEU A 32 -12.63 -16.38 -37.62
C LEU A 32 -12.12 -16.28 -36.17
N GLY A 33 -10.95 -15.68 -35.99
CA GLY A 33 -10.38 -15.35 -34.68
C GLY A 33 -10.58 -13.87 -34.39
N TYR A 34 -11.54 -13.57 -33.50
CA TYR A 34 -11.80 -12.23 -32.98
C TYR A 34 -10.50 -11.59 -32.45
N ALA A 35 -10.15 -10.42 -32.97
CA ALA A 35 -8.99 -9.66 -32.56
C ALA A 35 -9.08 -9.27 -31.07
N LEU A 36 -7.98 -9.54 -30.34
CA LEU A 36 -7.66 -8.95 -29.05
C LEU A 36 -7.64 -7.42 -29.20
N ARG A 37 -8.51 -6.72 -28.45
CA ARG A 37 -8.43 -5.27 -28.25
C ARG A 37 -7.75 -4.95 -26.91
N PRO A 38 -7.04 -3.81 -26.78
CA PRO A 38 -6.54 -3.32 -25.50
C PRO A 38 -7.71 -3.01 -24.55
N THR A 39 -7.52 -3.19 -23.24
CA THR A 39 -8.52 -2.86 -22.21
C THR A 39 -8.32 -1.42 -21.74
N ASP A 40 -9.37 -0.60 -21.87
CA ASP A 40 -9.36 0.86 -21.73
C ASP A 40 -9.26 1.35 -20.28
N SER A 41 -8.06 1.77 -19.87
CA SER A 41 -7.88 2.87 -18.92
C SER A 41 -7.58 4.14 -19.74
N HIS A 42 -8.29 5.25 -19.48
CA HIS A 42 -7.94 6.52 -20.13
C HIS A 42 -6.71 7.12 -19.43
N ALA A 43 -5.51 6.82 -19.96
CA ALA A 43 -4.34 7.64 -19.71
C ALA A 43 -4.48 9.02 -20.37
N ALA A 44 -3.64 9.98 -19.98
CA ALA A 44 -3.70 11.39 -20.36
C ALA A 44 -3.37 11.73 -21.84
N THR A 45 -3.72 10.87 -22.80
CA THR A 45 -3.61 11.18 -24.23
C THR A 45 -4.97 11.05 -24.90
N GLY A 46 -5.49 12.19 -25.38
CA GLY A 46 -6.82 12.29 -25.96
C GLY A 46 -6.99 11.40 -27.19
N THR A 47 -7.89 10.43 -27.10
CA THR A 47 -8.76 9.95 -28.19
C THR A 47 -9.93 9.21 -27.53
N GLU A 48 -11.15 9.63 -27.86
CA GLU A 48 -12.39 8.99 -27.40
C GLU A 48 -12.56 7.64 -28.10
N ALA A 49 -12.66 6.56 -27.33
CA ALA A 49 -13.15 5.26 -27.77
C ALA A 49 -14.21 4.76 -26.75
N PRO A 50 -15.25 4.05 -27.21
CA PRO A 50 -16.38 3.69 -26.36
C PRO A 50 -16.02 2.62 -25.33
N VAL A 51 -16.43 2.87 -24.09
CA VAL A 51 -16.16 2.10 -22.87
C VAL A 51 -16.66 0.65 -23.00
N ALA A 52 -15.76 -0.33 -22.88
CA ALA A 52 -16.15 -1.74 -22.81
C ALA A 52 -16.71 -2.08 -21.42
N ALA A 53 -17.95 -2.58 -21.40
CA ALA A 53 -18.60 -3.07 -20.19
C ALA A 53 -17.86 -4.30 -19.62
N SER A 54 -17.54 -4.25 -18.32
CA SER A 54 -17.10 -5.44 -17.57
C SER A 54 -18.13 -6.56 -17.75
N ARG A 55 -17.66 -7.80 -17.92
CA ARG A 55 -18.53 -8.98 -18.16
C ARG A 55 -19.70 -8.96 -17.17
N LYS A 56 -20.93 -8.84 -17.69
CA LYS A 56 -22.17 -8.95 -16.92
C LYS A 56 -22.27 -10.36 -16.33
N VAL A 57 -21.72 -10.53 -15.13
CA VAL A 57 -22.20 -11.56 -14.22
C VAL A 57 -23.51 -11.03 -13.67
N THR A 58 -24.61 -11.75 -13.89
CA THR A 58 -25.89 -11.42 -13.28
C THR A 58 -25.67 -11.32 -11.76
N PRO A 59 -25.86 -10.15 -11.13
CA PRO A 59 -25.59 -10.03 -9.71
C PRO A 59 -26.49 -11.01 -8.95
N ALA A 60 -25.91 -11.82 -8.08
CA ALA A 60 -26.70 -12.55 -7.10
C ALA A 60 -27.55 -11.54 -6.31
N ALA A 61 -28.77 -11.93 -5.92
CA ALA A 61 -29.63 -11.07 -5.12
C ALA A 61 -28.85 -10.58 -3.89
N PRO A 62 -28.92 -9.27 -3.54
CA PRO A 62 -28.19 -8.74 -2.40
C PRO A 62 -28.51 -9.53 -1.14
N LEU A 63 -27.48 -9.80 -0.35
CA LEU A 63 -27.67 -10.47 0.93
C LEU A 63 -28.39 -9.55 1.91
N ALA A 64 -29.00 -10.13 2.95
CA ALA A 64 -29.43 -9.32 4.09
C ALA A 64 -28.21 -8.62 4.74
N PRO A 65 -28.37 -7.41 5.31
CA PRO A 65 -27.31 -6.73 6.04
C PRO A 65 -26.71 -7.63 7.12
N TYR A 66 -25.38 -7.57 7.31
CA TYR A 66 -24.67 -8.46 8.23
C TYR A 66 -23.47 -7.77 8.88
N THR A 67 -22.98 -8.35 9.97
CA THR A 67 -21.84 -7.80 10.75
C THR A 67 -20.63 -8.74 10.81
N LYS A 68 -20.83 -10.05 10.61
CA LYS A 68 -19.77 -11.07 10.70
C LYS A 68 -18.61 -10.73 9.77
N GLY A 69 -17.38 -10.87 10.27
CA GLY A 69 -16.17 -10.54 9.49
C GLY A 69 -15.87 -9.04 9.41
N THR A 70 -16.59 -8.21 10.15
CA THR A 70 -16.34 -6.76 10.23
C THR A 70 -16.18 -6.31 11.68
N THR A 71 -15.64 -5.12 11.85
CA THR A 71 -15.53 -4.47 13.16
C THR A 71 -16.89 -4.13 13.79
N LEU A 72 -18.01 -4.25 13.05
CA LEU A 72 -19.36 -4.15 13.64
C LEU A 72 -19.66 -5.33 14.59
N ALA A 73 -19.07 -6.51 14.34
CA ALA A 73 -19.30 -7.69 15.17
C ALA A 73 -18.31 -7.79 16.33
N SER A 74 -17.01 -7.63 16.05
CA SER A 74 -15.94 -7.78 17.03
C SER A 74 -14.71 -7.02 16.53
N VAL A 75 -13.88 -6.56 17.47
CA VAL A 75 -12.53 -6.04 17.18
C VAL A 75 -11.50 -6.72 18.06
N ALA A 76 -10.23 -6.75 17.64
CA ALA A 76 -9.16 -7.14 18.56
C ALA A 76 -9.05 -6.12 19.71
N ALA A 77 -9.09 -6.61 20.94
CA ALA A 77 -8.96 -5.80 22.14
C ALA A 77 -7.85 -6.32 23.06
N PRO A 78 -7.14 -5.40 23.73
CA PRO A 78 -6.14 -5.77 24.72
C PRO A 78 -6.77 -6.45 25.93
N LEU A 79 -6.09 -7.47 26.45
CA LEU A 79 -6.40 -8.12 27.72
C LEU A 79 -5.48 -7.56 28.81
N GLY A 80 -6.06 -7.18 29.95
CA GLY A 80 -5.33 -6.51 31.03
C GLY A 80 -5.14 -5.01 30.82
N SER A 81 -4.60 -4.34 31.84
CA SER A 81 -4.55 -2.86 31.91
C SER A 81 -3.14 -2.26 31.82
N SER A 82 -2.07 -3.05 31.90
CA SER A 82 -0.69 -2.56 31.91
C SER A 82 0.29 -3.55 31.26
N GLY A 83 1.50 -3.05 30.96
CA GLY A 83 2.58 -3.83 30.36
C GLY A 83 2.31 -4.31 28.94
N TYR A 84 3.04 -5.34 28.53
CA TYR A 84 2.75 -6.07 27.30
C TYR A 84 1.39 -6.77 27.44
N ARG A 85 0.49 -6.52 26.49
CA ARG A 85 -0.89 -7.01 26.50
C ARG A 85 -1.15 -7.97 25.36
N ARG A 86 -1.59 -9.17 25.72
CA ARG A 86 -2.16 -10.13 24.77
C ARG A 86 -3.45 -9.56 24.19
N LEU A 87 -3.76 -9.91 22.95
CA LEU A 87 -5.02 -9.53 22.32
C LEU A 87 -6.06 -10.64 22.42
N GLY A 88 -7.33 -10.28 22.36
CA GLY A 88 -8.47 -11.19 22.31
C GLY A 88 -9.69 -10.51 21.70
N ASP A 89 -10.83 -11.20 21.69
CA ASP A 89 -12.07 -10.63 21.18
C ASP A 89 -12.59 -9.50 22.07
N GLY A 90 -12.88 -8.36 21.45
CA GLY A 90 -13.50 -7.20 22.07
C GLY A 90 -14.81 -6.81 21.38
N PRO A 91 -15.60 -5.93 22.01
CA PRO A 91 -16.90 -5.52 21.50
C PRO A 91 -16.79 -4.79 20.16
N GLY A 92 -17.64 -5.16 19.20
CA GLY A 92 -17.73 -4.46 17.92
C GLY A 92 -18.06 -2.96 18.06
N TRP A 93 -17.63 -2.17 17.10
CA TRP A 93 -17.90 -0.74 17.02
C TRP A 93 -19.21 -0.46 16.31
N LYS A 94 -20.13 0.21 16.99
CA LYS A 94 -21.42 0.62 16.42
C LYS A 94 -21.22 1.60 15.26
N ARG A 95 -22.19 1.58 14.33
CA ARG A 95 -22.24 2.57 13.25
C ARG A 95 -22.68 3.94 13.79
N VAL A 96 -21.97 4.99 13.41
CA VAL A 96 -22.33 6.39 13.67
C VAL A 96 -22.87 7.03 12.38
N VAL A 97 -23.99 7.74 12.46
CA VAL A 97 -24.49 8.54 11.35
C VAL A 97 -23.93 9.94 11.46
N ARG A 98 -23.29 10.42 10.40
CA ARG A 98 -22.70 11.76 10.26
C ARG A 98 -23.56 12.59 9.32
N SER A 99 -24.23 13.59 9.88
CA SER A 99 -25.24 14.43 9.22
C SER A 99 -24.78 15.87 8.97
N GLU A 100 -23.47 16.14 9.04
CA GLU A 100 -22.89 17.47 8.91
C GLU A 100 -23.08 18.06 7.50
N LEU A 101 -23.09 17.22 6.45
CA LEU A 101 -23.27 17.65 5.07
C LEU A 101 -24.73 17.55 4.59
N ALA A 102 -25.52 16.65 5.18
CA ALA A 102 -26.96 16.53 4.93
C ALA A 102 -27.69 15.77 6.05
N ALA A 103 -28.98 16.05 6.24
CA ALA A 103 -29.81 15.35 7.22
C ALA A 103 -30.33 14.01 6.65
N PRO A 104 -30.16 12.88 7.35
CA PRO A 104 -30.76 11.61 6.96
C PRO A 104 -32.29 11.65 7.12
N LYS A 105 -33.03 10.97 6.24
CA LYS A 105 -34.49 10.83 6.37
C LYS A 105 -34.89 9.45 6.88
N SER A 106 -36.10 9.36 7.46
CA SER A 106 -36.67 8.10 7.95
C SER A 106 -37.02 7.14 6.81
N GLY A 107 -37.04 5.83 7.09
CA GLY A 107 -37.36 4.79 6.10
C GLY A 107 -36.39 4.68 4.92
N ARG A 108 -35.23 5.36 4.96
CA ARG A 108 -34.21 5.25 3.90
C ARG A 108 -33.61 3.85 3.81
N ALA A 109 -33.44 3.17 4.95
CA ALA A 109 -32.90 1.82 5.00
C ALA A 109 -33.71 0.82 4.14
N ASP A 110 -35.03 1.02 4.03
CA ASP A 110 -35.94 0.13 3.31
C ASP A 110 -36.06 0.46 1.81
N ARG A 111 -35.54 1.62 1.38
CA ARG A 111 -35.70 2.14 0.01
C ARG A 111 -34.39 2.28 -0.76
N ARG A 112 -33.27 2.28 -0.03
CA ARG A 112 -31.96 2.59 -0.58
C ARG A 112 -31.52 1.60 -1.65
N THR A 113 -30.77 2.07 -2.64
CA THR A 113 -30.19 1.25 -3.71
C THR A 113 -28.68 1.44 -3.74
N ALA A 114 -27.93 0.33 -3.74
CA ALA A 114 -26.48 0.38 -3.86
C ALA A 114 -26.08 0.89 -5.26
N LEU A 115 -25.14 1.83 -5.29
CA LEU A 115 -24.51 2.36 -6.50
C LEU A 115 -23.16 1.70 -6.76
N ALA A 116 -22.38 1.49 -5.70
CA ALA A 116 -21.10 0.79 -5.74
C ALA A 116 -20.69 0.31 -4.35
N ALA A 117 -19.90 -0.77 -4.28
CA ALA A 117 -19.23 -1.19 -3.06
C ALA A 117 -17.84 -1.72 -3.36
N PHE A 118 -16.84 -1.33 -2.57
CA PHE A 118 -15.44 -1.72 -2.75
C PHE A 118 -14.71 -1.75 -1.40
N VAL A 119 -13.50 -2.31 -1.39
CA VAL A 119 -12.61 -2.31 -0.21
C VAL A 119 -11.39 -1.44 -0.48
N GLN A 120 -10.98 -0.66 0.51
CA GLN A 120 -9.73 0.10 0.50
C GLN A 120 -8.67 -0.62 1.34
N PHE A 121 -7.50 -0.84 0.76
CA PHE A 121 -6.23 -1.06 1.44
C PHE A 121 -5.36 0.20 1.36
N THR A 122 -4.48 0.41 2.33
CA THR A 122 -3.56 1.55 2.33
C THR A 122 -2.36 1.28 3.22
N ASP A 123 -1.19 1.81 2.84
CA ASP A 123 0.00 1.79 3.68
C ASP A 123 0.30 0.35 4.15
N LEU A 124 0.37 -0.59 3.18
CA LEU A 124 0.73 -1.99 3.41
C LEU A 124 2.15 -2.09 3.97
N HIS A 125 3.05 -1.23 3.48
CA HIS A 125 4.49 -1.25 3.76
C HIS A 125 5.02 -2.68 3.78
N LEU A 126 4.88 -3.41 2.66
CA LEU A 126 5.58 -4.69 2.56
C LEU A 126 7.07 -4.40 2.64
N THR A 127 7.68 -4.87 3.72
CA THR A 127 8.96 -4.35 4.20
C THR A 127 10.03 -5.42 4.09
N ASP A 128 11.08 -5.15 3.32
CA ASP A 128 12.30 -5.94 3.33
C ASP A 128 13.14 -5.54 4.54
N VAL A 129 12.87 -6.14 5.70
CA VAL A 129 13.55 -5.81 6.97
C VAL A 129 15.07 -6.06 7.00
N GLN A 130 15.62 -6.65 5.93
CA GLN A 130 17.05 -6.93 5.78
C GLN A 130 17.73 -5.93 4.84
N HIS A 131 16.95 -5.04 4.22
CA HIS A 131 17.45 -4.07 3.26
C HIS A 131 18.50 -3.13 3.91
N PRO A 132 19.70 -2.95 3.30
CA PRO A 132 20.80 -2.14 3.83
C PRO A 132 20.48 -0.67 4.13
N LEU A 133 19.62 -0.05 3.31
CA LEU A 133 19.26 1.36 3.44
C LEU A 133 18.19 1.67 4.48
N ARG A 134 17.66 0.68 5.20
CA ARG A 134 16.66 0.98 6.23
C ARG A 134 17.24 1.84 7.36
N LEU A 135 16.37 2.64 7.94
CA LEU A 135 16.70 3.64 8.95
C LEU A 135 16.40 3.16 10.38
N GLU A 136 16.44 1.84 10.65
CA GLU A 136 15.99 1.31 11.94
C GLU A 136 16.81 1.85 13.13
N TYR A 137 18.06 2.27 12.88
CA TYR A 137 18.94 2.86 13.88
C TYR A 137 18.51 4.26 14.36
N LEU A 138 17.57 4.91 13.67
CA LEU A 138 16.92 6.12 14.18
C LEU A 138 16.19 5.87 15.50
N ARG A 139 15.87 4.61 15.80
CA ARG A 139 15.35 4.16 17.10
C ARG A 139 16.21 4.55 18.30
N ALA A 140 17.50 4.80 18.10
CA ALA A 140 18.36 5.32 19.17
C ALA A 140 17.90 6.68 19.71
N HIS A 141 17.17 7.46 18.90
CA HIS A 141 16.55 8.72 19.30
C HIS A 141 15.03 8.60 19.47
N ASP A 142 14.35 7.92 18.53
CA ASP A 142 12.90 7.91 18.43
C ASP A 142 12.37 6.46 18.34
N PRO A 143 11.70 5.93 19.39
CA PRO A 143 11.27 4.53 19.42
C PRO A 143 10.34 4.15 18.26
N HIS A 144 9.63 5.10 17.65
CA HIS A 144 8.68 4.87 16.55
C HIS A 144 9.37 4.54 15.21
N ALA A 145 10.66 4.84 15.08
CA ALA A 145 11.40 4.70 13.81
C ALA A 145 11.75 3.25 13.45
N TRP A 146 11.44 2.29 14.32
CA TRP A 146 11.50 0.86 14.00
C TRP A 146 10.51 0.09 14.86
N ARG A 147 9.77 -0.85 14.25
CA ARG A 147 8.68 -1.57 14.89
C ARG A 147 8.98 -3.08 14.89
N PRO A 148 8.85 -3.77 16.04
CA PRO A 148 9.21 -5.20 16.15
C PRO A 148 8.46 -6.15 15.21
N GLN A 149 7.31 -5.73 14.69
CA GLN A 149 6.43 -6.53 13.85
C GLN A 149 6.74 -6.46 12.34
N GLU A 150 7.62 -5.57 11.88
CA GLU A 150 7.82 -5.28 10.45
C GLU A 150 8.18 -6.52 9.61
N ALA A 151 8.83 -7.52 10.21
CA ALA A 151 9.16 -8.79 9.56
C ALA A 151 7.93 -9.65 9.22
N LEU A 152 6.74 -9.26 9.68
CA LEU A 152 5.48 -9.98 9.50
C LEU A 152 4.49 -9.24 8.59
N THR A 153 4.92 -8.19 7.90
CA THR A 153 4.09 -7.40 6.98
C THR A 153 3.46 -8.27 5.89
N VAL A 154 4.23 -9.20 5.29
CA VAL A 154 3.73 -10.12 4.25
C VAL A 154 2.66 -11.09 4.78
N PRO A 155 2.88 -11.92 5.82
CA PRO A 155 1.80 -12.79 6.34
C PRO A 155 0.60 -11.98 6.86
N GLY A 156 0.83 -10.78 7.42
CA GLY A 156 -0.24 -9.86 7.81
C GLY A 156 -1.12 -9.44 6.63
N ALA A 157 -0.51 -9.02 5.52
CA ALA A 157 -1.20 -8.62 4.30
C ALA A 157 -1.93 -9.80 3.62
N VAL A 158 -1.33 -11.00 3.62
CA VAL A 158 -2.01 -12.21 3.13
C VAL A 158 -3.27 -12.50 3.94
N SER A 159 -3.19 -12.40 5.27
CA SER A 159 -4.35 -12.58 6.14
C SER A 159 -5.44 -11.51 5.92
N LEU A 160 -5.06 -10.31 5.48
CA LEU A 160 -6.01 -9.27 5.09
C LEU A 160 -6.71 -9.60 3.77
N VAL A 161 -5.99 -10.12 2.77
CA VAL A 161 -6.57 -10.66 1.52
C VAL A 161 -7.55 -11.79 1.83
N GLU A 162 -7.17 -12.72 2.71
CA GLU A 162 -8.05 -13.81 3.18
C GLU A 162 -9.34 -13.26 3.82
N ARG A 163 -9.26 -12.16 4.59
CA ARG A 163 -10.45 -11.50 5.15
C ARG A 163 -11.37 -11.03 4.05
N VAL A 164 -10.85 -10.31 3.06
CA VAL A 164 -11.65 -9.75 1.96
C VAL A 164 -12.32 -10.87 1.17
N ASN A 165 -11.58 -11.94 0.86
CA ASN A 165 -12.11 -13.10 0.14
C ASN A 165 -13.21 -13.85 0.91
N ALA A 166 -13.23 -13.74 2.24
CA ALA A 166 -14.25 -14.36 3.09
C ALA A 166 -15.50 -13.48 3.27
N LEU A 167 -15.49 -12.22 2.83
CA LEU A 167 -16.66 -11.35 2.87
C LEU A 167 -17.70 -11.84 1.85
N ARG A 168 -18.97 -11.82 2.25
CA ARG A 168 -20.07 -12.30 1.38
C ARG A 168 -20.61 -11.24 0.43
N GLY A 169 -20.12 -10.00 0.56
CA GLY A 169 -20.66 -8.79 -0.07
C GLY A 169 -20.50 -7.60 0.88
N ALA A 170 -21.11 -6.49 0.53
CA ALA A 170 -21.07 -5.27 1.30
C ALA A 170 -21.98 -5.38 2.56
N PRO A 171 -21.51 -5.03 3.77
CA PRO A 171 -22.22 -5.35 5.02
C PRO A 171 -23.53 -4.57 5.22
N VAL A 172 -23.68 -3.40 4.58
CA VAL A 172 -24.86 -2.56 4.72
C VAL A 172 -25.94 -2.94 3.71
N THR A 173 -25.57 -3.06 2.44
CA THR A 173 -26.53 -3.27 1.36
C THR A 173 -26.64 -4.72 0.91
N GLY A 174 -25.68 -5.56 1.27
CA GLY A 174 -25.54 -6.93 0.76
C GLY A 174 -25.12 -7.01 -0.70
N ALA A 175 -24.84 -5.87 -1.35
CA ALA A 175 -24.40 -5.81 -2.74
C ALA A 175 -23.04 -6.52 -2.92
N PRO A 176 -22.74 -7.07 -4.10
CA PRO A 176 -21.40 -7.57 -4.40
C PRO A 176 -20.34 -6.49 -4.20
N LEU A 177 -19.18 -6.87 -3.68
CA LEU A 177 -17.99 -6.02 -3.72
C LEU A 177 -17.44 -6.05 -5.15
N HIS A 178 -17.15 -4.89 -5.74
CA HIS A 178 -16.74 -4.79 -7.14
C HIS A 178 -15.22 -4.88 -7.33
N PHE A 179 -14.44 -4.30 -6.41
CA PHE A 179 -12.98 -4.31 -6.46
C PHE A 179 -12.35 -4.01 -5.08
N VAL A 180 -11.03 -4.18 -5.01
CA VAL A 180 -10.17 -3.62 -3.96
C VAL A 180 -9.33 -2.49 -4.54
N MET A 181 -9.18 -1.38 -3.80
CA MET A 181 -8.33 -0.25 -4.15
C MET A 181 -7.20 -0.15 -3.15
N THR A 182 -5.95 -0.04 -3.61
CA THR A 182 -4.85 0.38 -2.73
C THR A 182 -4.61 1.88 -2.90
N THR A 183 -4.46 2.61 -1.78
CA THR A 183 -4.18 4.06 -1.80
C THR A 183 -2.73 4.39 -1.50
N GLY A 184 -1.79 3.60 -2.05
CA GLY A 184 -0.34 3.85 -1.95
C GLY A 184 0.34 3.31 -0.70
N ASP A 185 1.66 3.47 -0.69
CA ASP A 185 2.61 2.93 0.30
C ASP A 185 2.47 1.41 0.41
N ASN A 186 2.47 0.77 -0.75
CA ASN A 186 2.37 -0.68 -0.87
C ASN A 186 3.70 -1.36 -0.51
N THR A 187 4.81 -0.71 -0.86
CA THR A 187 6.20 -1.06 -0.51
C THR A 187 6.74 -0.13 0.60
N ASP A 188 7.90 -0.42 1.19
CA ASP A 188 8.49 0.40 2.27
C ASP A 188 9.73 1.17 1.81
N ASN A 189 10.64 0.50 1.12
CA ASN A 189 11.93 1.06 0.76
C ASN A 189 12.12 1.21 -0.76
N ASN A 190 11.03 1.16 -1.53
CA ASN A 190 11.03 1.21 -2.99
C ASN A 190 11.89 0.08 -3.61
N ALA A 191 11.94 -1.12 -3.00
CA ALA A 191 12.77 -2.22 -3.49
C ALA A 191 12.02 -3.17 -4.43
N HIS A 192 12.71 -3.74 -5.43
CA HIS A 192 12.12 -4.73 -6.35
C HIS A 192 11.58 -5.98 -5.63
N SER A 193 12.23 -6.42 -4.54
CA SER A 193 11.77 -7.50 -3.67
C SER A 193 10.38 -7.20 -3.11
N GLU A 194 10.20 -6.02 -2.52
CA GLU A 194 8.94 -5.57 -1.94
C GLU A 194 7.84 -5.43 -2.99
N LEU A 195 8.17 -4.90 -4.17
CA LEU A 195 7.22 -4.79 -5.29
C LEU A 195 6.75 -6.17 -5.77
N GLU A 196 7.66 -7.14 -5.91
CA GLU A 196 7.31 -8.53 -6.25
C GLU A 196 6.37 -9.13 -5.19
N TRP A 197 6.66 -8.90 -3.90
CA TRP A 197 5.81 -9.37 -2.82
C TRP A 197 4.43 -8.73 -2.88
N PHE A 198 4.33 -7.43 -3.14
CA PHE A 198 3.05 -6.72 -3.29
C PHE A 198 2.20 -7.32 -4.41
N MET A 199 2.79 -7.47 -5.60
CA MET A 199 2.08 -8.05 -6.74
C MET A 199 1.57 -9.46 -6.44
N LYS A 200 2.36 -10.28 -5.74
CA LYS A 200 1.96 -11.64 -5.36
C LYS A 200 0.99 -11.70 -4.18
N VAL A 201 1.04 -10.77 -3.24
CA VAL A 201 0.03 -10.66 -2.18
C VAL A 201 -1.33 -10.40 -2.83
N MET A 202 -1.39 -9.42 -3.72
CA MET A 202 -2.65 -8.98 -4.34
C MET A 202 -3.19 -9.97 -5.37
N SER A 203 -2.32 -10.53 -6.22
CA SER A 203 -2.75 -11.39 -7.34
C SER A 203 -2.61 -12.89 -7.07
N GLY A 204 -2.00 -13.26 -5.95
CA GLY A 204 -1.79 -14.63 -5.53
C GLY A 204 -0.45 -15.19 -5.97
N GLY A 205 0.09 -16.11 -5.18
CA GLY A 205 1.39 -16.72 -5.46
C GLY A 205 2.14 -17.16 -4.22
N ARG A 206 3.34 -17.71 -4.46
CA ARG A 206 4.32 -18.04 -3.43
C ARG A 206 5.30 -16.89 -3.25
N ILE A 207 5.50 -16.49 -2.01
CA ILE A 207 6.27 -15.31 -1.62
C ILE A 207 7.28 -15.75 -0.57
N THR A 208 8.55 -15.48 -0.81
CA THR A 208 9.58 -15.63 0.22
C THR A 208 9.91 -14.22 0.70
N PRO A 209 9.43 -13.79 1.89
CA PRO A 209 9.68 -12.47 2.45
C PRO A 209 11.11 -12.37 3.01
N ASP A 210 12.08 -12.57 2.11
CA ASP A 210 13.49 -12.72 2.41
C ASP A 210 14.34 -12.08 1.31
N SER A 211 15.48 -11.53 1.70
CA SER A 211 16.50 -10.98 0.81
C SER A 211 17.88 -11.26 1.38
N GLY A 212 18.90 -11.38 0.54
CA GLY A 212 20.25 -11.74 0.99
C GLY A 212 20.42 -13.25 1.13
N ASP A 213 20.87 -13.73 2.30
CA ASP A 213 21.11 -15.16 2.53
C ASP A 213 19.79 -15.93 2.69
N PRO A 214 19.43 -16.85 1.77
CA PRO A 214 18.16 -17.59 1.84
C PRO A 214 18.08 -18.58 3.02
N ARG A 215 19.15 -18.75 3.79
CA ARG A 215 19.21 -19.65 4.95
C ARG A 215 19.25 -18.91 6.28
N HIS A 216 19.54 -17.61 6.28
CA HIS A 216 19.77 -16.85 7.50
C HIS A 216 19.21 -15.44 7.40
N TYR A 217 18.45 -15.04 8.41
CA TYR A 217 18.04 -13.66 8.57
C TYR A 217 19.26 -12.74 8.81
N GLU A 218 19.30 -11.57 8.16
CA GLU A 218 20.40 -10.58 8.17
C GLU A 218 19.92 -9.16 8.53
N GLY A 219 18.89 -9.04 9.35
CA GLY A 219 18.35 -7.75 9.84
C GLY A 219 18.76 -7.40 11.27
N VAL A 220 18.09 -6.39 11.86
CA VAL A 220 18.44 -5.92 13.22
C VAL A 220 18.01 -6.88 14.34
N GLN A 221 17.03 -7.76 14.08
CA GLN A 221 16.42 -8.67 15.08
C GLN A 221 17.28 -9.89 15.45
N ASN A 222 18.42 -10.13 14.79
CA ASN A 222 19.44 -11.09 15.25
C ASN A 222 20.81 -10.43 15.47
N SER A 223 20.85 -9.11 15.55
CA SER A 223 22.10 -8.37 15.67
C SER A 223 22.80 -8.55 17.03
N GLY A 224 22.07 -8.94 18.08
CA GLY A 224 22.55 -8.94 19.46
C GLY A 224 22.55 -7.54 20.10
N LEU A 225 22.11 -6.50 19.39
CA LEU A 225 21.99 -5.15 19.94
C LEU A 225 20.75 -5.04 20.82
N LYS A 226 20.93 -4.52 22.05
CA LYS A 226 19.81 -4.29 23.00
C LYS A 226 18.79 -3.25 22.52
N LEU A 227 19.13 -2.48 21.49
CA LEU A 227 18.26 -1.46 20.88
C LEU A 227 17.00 -2.06 20.23
N TYR A 228 17.10 -3.30 19.77
CA TYR A 228 16.05 -3.99 19.02
C TYR A 228 15.62 -5.26 19.76
N TRP A 229 14.34 -5.63 19.61
CA TRP A 229 13.86 -6.93 20.04
C TRP A 229 14.65 -8.05 19.36
N GLN A 230 15.29 -8.92 20.14
CA GLN A 230 16.04 -10.09 19.68
C GLN A 230 15.23 -11.38 19.87
N PRO A 231 14.16 -11.64 19.09
CA PRO A 231 13.13 -12.64 19.40
C PRO A 231 13.67 -14.04 19.72
N GLY A 232 14.62 -14.54 18.92
CA GLY A 232 15.20 -15.88 19.08
C GLY A 232 16.36 -15.97 20.08
N SER A 233 16.77 -14.86 20.71
CA SER A 233 17.92 -14.82 21.62
C SER A 233 17.49 -14.64 23.08
N THR A 234 18.33 -15.10 24.00
CA THR A 234 18.18 -14.89 25.46
C THR A 234 18.75 -13.54 25.93
N VAL A 235 19.28 -12.71 25.01
CA VAL A 235 19.70 -11.34 25.29
C VAL A 235 18.56 -10.57 25.96
N ARG A 236 18.86 -9.94 27.10
CA ARG A 236 17.96 -8.98 27.77
C ARG A 236 18.01 -7.63 27.05
N ASP A 237 17.28 -7.54 25.94
CA ASP A 237 17.09 -6.30 25.17
C ASP A 237 16.01 -5.39 25.77
N GLY A 238 15.91 -4.16 25.24
CA GLY A 238 14.96 -3.16 25.73
C GLY A 238 13.49 -3.57 25.58
N ASP A 239 13.17 -4.39 24.59
CA ASP A 239 11.78 -4.75 24.28
C ASP A 239 11.31 -5.88 25.19
N LYS A 240 12.19 -6.85 25.49
CA LYS A 240 11.94 -7.85 26.53
C LYS A 240 11.79 -7.20 27.91
N ALA A 241 12.48 -6.10 28.19
CA ALA A 241 12.33 -5.36 29.45
C ALA A 241 10.92 -4.76 29.62
N VAL A 242 10.19 -4.53 28.51
CA VAL A 242 8.78 -4.10 28.53
C VAL A 242 7.79 -5.23 28.20
N GLY A 243 8.26 -6.48 28.25
CA GLY A 243 7.43 -7.68 28.20
C GLY A 243 7.31 -8.37 26.85
N PHE A 244 8.08 -7.97 25.83
CA PHE A 244 8.11 -8.73 24.58
C PHE A 244 8.58 -10.18 24.81
N PRO A 245 7.97 -11.16 24.12
CA PRO A 245 8.29 -12.56 24.35
C PRO A 245 9.66 -12.95 23.78
N HIS A 246 10.21 -14.03 24.32
CA HIS A 246 11.25 -14.81 23.65
C HIS A 246 10.56 -15.85 22.76
N LEU A 247 10.81 -15.79 21.45
CA LEU A 247 10.17 -16.64 20.43
C LEU A 247 11.26 -17.35 19.62
N ALA A 248 11.63 -18.55 20.07
CA ALA A 248 12.56 -19.39 19.34
C ALA A 248 12.00 -19.73 17.95
N GLY A 249 12.84 -19.70 16.92
CA GLY A 249 12.42 -19.99 15.53
C GLY A 249 11.65 -18.87 14.82
N PHE A 250 11.32 -17.77 15.50
CA PHE A 250 10.54 -16.65 14.92
C PHE A 250 11.13 -16.13 13.60
N LEU A 251 12.42 -15.81 13.57
CA LEU A 251 13.04 -15.21 12.38
C LEU A 251 13.11 -16.19 11.20
N ALA A 252 13.37 -17.47 11.47
CA ALA A 252 13.33 -18.51 10.45
C ALA A 252 11.91 -18.69 9.89
N ALA A 253 10.88 -18.53 10.72
CA ALA A 253 9.49 -18.55 10.27
C ALA A 253 9.09 -17.27 9.53
N ALA A 254 9.61 -16.11 9.94
CA ALA A 254 9.30 -14.81 9.34
C ALA A 254 9.80 -14.69 7.90
N ILE A 255 10.96 -15.28 7.57
CA ILE A 255 11.52 -15.28 6.20
C ILE A 255 11.09 -16.49 5.36
N ARG A 256 10.33 -17.43 5.95
CA ARG A 256 9.90 -18.64 5.24
C ARG A 256 8.89 -18.29 4.15
N GLU A 257 8.88 -19.07 3.08
CA GLU A 257 7.85 -18.99 2.05
C GLU A 257 6.43 -19.01 2.65
N VAL A 258 5.61 -18.05 2.21
CA VAL A 258 4.19 -17.90 2.49
C VAL A 258 3.40 -17.94 1.18
N ARG A 259 2.11 -18.25 1.26
CA ARG A 259 1.24 -18.36 0.07
C ARG A 259 0.07 -17.41 0.20
N SER A 260 0.01 -16.44 -0.70
CA SER A 260 -1.20 -15.62 -0.87
C SER A 260 -2.20 -16.35 -1.75
N PRO A 261 -3.50 -16.38 -1.38
CA PRO A 261 -4.54 -16.83 -2.30
C PRO A 261 -4.77 -15.83 -3.45
N GLY A 262 -4.28 -14.58 -3.32
CA GLY A 262 -4.68 -13.48 -4.18
C GLY A 262 -6.11 -13.03 -3.88
N LEU A 263 -6.48 -11.84 -4.35
CA LEU A 263 -7.84 -11.34 -4.24
C LEU A 263 -8.78 -12.07 -5.20
N ASN A 264 -9.94 -12.47 -4.68
CA ASN A 264 -11.06 -12.98 -5.47
C ASN A 264 -11.91 -11.84 -6.05
N LEU A 265 -11.34 -10.64 -6.14
CA LEU A 265 -11.92 -9.44 -6.72
C LEU A 265 -10.89 -8.79 -7.63
N PRO A 266 -11.33 -8.06 -8.67
CA PRO A 266 -10.46 -7.13 -9.36
C PRO A 266 -9.81 -6.15 -8.38
N TRP A 267 -8.61 -5.66 -8.69
CA TRP A 267 -7.96 -4.65 -7.86
C TRP A 267 -7.29 -3.54 -8.66
N TYR A 268 -7.24 -2.37 -8.04
CA TYR A 268 -6.70 -1.13 -8.56
C TYR A 268 -5.66 -0.56 -7.60
N SER A 269 -4.70 0.18 -8.14
CA SER A 269 -3.54 0.69 -7.41
C SER A 269 -3.39 2.20 -7.55
N THR A 270 -3.16 2.90 -6.44
CA THR A 270 -2.57 4.24 -6.41
C THR A 270 -1.14 4.14 -5.87
N VAL A 271 -0.24 4.95 -6.39
CA VAL A 271 1.15 5.06 -5.93
C VAL A 271 1.24 5.95 -4.69
N GLY A 272 2.03 5.53 -3.68
CA GLY A 272 2.40 6.34 -2.52
C GLY A 272 3.85 6.79 -2.53
N ASN A 273 4.26 7.62 -1.56
CA ASN A 273 5.62 8.14 -1.53
C ASN A 273 6.66 7.02 -1.28
N HIS A 274 6.35 5.98 -0.51
CA HIS A 274 7.23 4.82 -0.33
C HIS A 274 7.30 3.92 -1.58
N ASP A 275 6.33 4.03 -2.48
CA ASP A 275 6.38 3.35 -3.77
C ASP A 275 7.23 4.10 -4.79
N ALA A 276 7.27 5.44 -4.71
CA ALA A 276 7.94 6.29 -5.68
C ALA A 276 9.34 6.75 -5.25
N LEU A 277 9.61 6.79 -3.95
CA LEU A 277 10.82 7.39 -3.36
C LEU A 277 11.54 6.38 -2.47
N PRO A 278 12.87 6.23 -2.60
CA PRO A 278 13.67 5.54 -1.60
C PRO A 278 13.38 6.05 -0.18
N LEU A 279 13.10 5.13 0.75
CA LEU A 279 12.69 5.41 2.13
C LEU A 279 11.42 6.29 2.27
N GLY A 280 10.67 6.47 1.19
CA GLY A 280 9.51 7.35 1.14
C GLY A 280 9.84 8.84 1.24
N CYS A 281 11.10 9.25 1.22
CA CYS A 281 11.47 10.65 1.51
C CYS A 281 12.63 11.23 0.69
N HIS A 282 13.38 10.42 -0.05
CA HIS A 282 14.46 10.92 -0.89
C HIS A 282 14.02 10.92 -2.36
N GLY A 283 14.05 12.10 -2.97
CA GLY A 283 13.75 12.35 -4.38
C GLY A 283 14.52 11.40 -5.28
N SER A 284 13.79 10.90 -6.29
CA SER A 284 14.19 10.00 -7.39
C SER A 284 15.67 9.62 -7.50
N HIS A 285 15.95 8.30 -7.58
CA HIS A 285 17.14 7.49 -7.97
C HIS A 285 18.50 8.16 -8.32
N GLY A 286 18.78 9.36 -7.82
CA GLY A 286 19.79 10.25 -8.37
C GLY A 286 21.17 10.08 -7.74
N ASP A 287 21.28 9.27 -6.68
CA ASP A 287 22.54 9.00 -6.03
C ASP A 287 23.01 7.56 -6.31
N PRO A 288 24.00 7.37 -7.21
CA PRO A 288 24.54 6.06 -7.56
C PRO A 288 25.07 5.29 -6.35
N TYR A 289 25.59 5.98 -5.33
CA TYR A 289 26.08 5.31 -4.13
C TYR A 289 24.94 4.70 -3.33
N LEU A 290 23.80 5.37 -3.20
CA LEU A 290 22.64 4.80 -2.50
C LEU A 290 22.08 3.59 -3.25
N ALA A 291 21.99 3.66 -4.58
CA ALA A 291 21.58 2.52 -5.40
C ALA A 291 22.54 1.32 -5.23
N GLU A 292 23.86 1.54 -5.24
CA GLU A 292 24.86 0.49 -4.97
C GLU A 292 24.79 -0.03 -3.53
N ALA A 293 24.58 0.85 -2.55
CA ALA A 293 24.46 0.48 -1.16
C ALA A 293 23.20 -0.35 -0.86
N ALA A 294 22.11 -0.13 -1.60
CA ALA A 294 20.87 -0.91 -1.48
C ALA A 294 21.08 -2.39 -1.78
N ILE A 295 21.83 -2.71 -2.84
CA ILE A 295 22.14 -4.10 -3.22
C ILE A 295 23.39 -4.66 -2.55
N GLY A 296 24.19 -3.79 -1.92
CA GLY A 296 25.51 -4.12 -1.38
C GLY A 296 25.50 -4.98 -0.11
N GLY A 297 26.69 -5.42 0.29
CA GLY A 297 26.87 -6.34 1.41
C GLY A 297 27.13 -5.69 2.76
N ARG A 298 26.64 -4.47 3.01
CA ARG A 298 26.92 -3.70 4.24
C ARG A 298 25.67 -3.00 4.77
N LYS A 299 25.29 -3.29 6.02
CA LYS A 299 24.13 -2.67 6.70
C LYS A 299 24.56 -1.96 7.98
N LEU A 300 24.11 -0.71 8.15
CA LEU A 300 24.27 0.04 9.39
C LEU A 300 23.14 -0.33 10.35
N MET A 301 23.47 -0.66 11.61
CA MET A 301 22.48 -1.11 12.60
C MET A 301 22.49 -0.29 13.90
N SER A 302 23.42 0.65 14.07
CA SER A 302 23.49 1.44 15.30
C SER A 302 24.27 2.72 15.10
N VAL A 303 23.75 3.80 15.69
CA VAL A 303 24.36 5.13 15.74
C VAL A 303 24.06 5.75 17.11
N THR A 304 24.66 6.89 17.42
CA THR A 304 24.30 7.63 18.64
C THR A 304 22.91 8.28 18.51
N ALA A 305 22.24 8.55 19.63
CA ALA A 305 20.96 9.26 19.63
C ALA A 305 21.06 10.67 18.99
N ALA A 306 22.20 11.35 19.12
CA ALA A 306 22.42 12.65 18.52
C ALA A 306 22.52 12.58 16.98
N GLU A 307 23.23 11.58 16.46
CA GLU A 307 23.32 11.32 15.01
C GLU A 307 21.95 10.93 14.44
N ALA A 308 21.24 10.02 15.12
CA ALA A 308 19.88 9.63 14.77
C ALA A 308 18.95 10.85 14.71
N LYS A 309 18.96 11.69 15.75
CA LYS A 309 18.17 12.93 15.77
C LYS A 309 18.50 13.84 14.59
N LYS A 310 19.79 14.08 14.32
CA LYS A 310 20.22 14.96 13.23
C LYS A 310 19.74 14.47 11.86
N LEU A 311 19.86 13.17 11.59
CA LEU A 311 19.37 12.59 10.34
C LEU A 311 17.84 12.68 10.25
N GLN A 312 17.13 12.36 11.34
CA GLN A 312 15.68 12.47 11.39
C GLN A 312 15.18 13.91 11.20
N ASP A 313 15.83 14.90 11.83
CA ASP A 313 15.53 16.32 11.65
C ASP A 313 15.75 16.75 10.19
N ALA A 314 16.80 16.25 9.52
CA ALA A 314 17.07 16.57 8.12
C ALA A 314 15.95 16.08 7.18
N VAL A 315 15.39 14.90 7.45
CA VAL A 315 14.21 14.37 6.74
C VAL A 315 12.97 15.22 7.07
N LYS A 316 12.65 15.42 8.35
CA LYS A 316 11.45 16.17 8.79
C LYS A 316 11.41 17.62 8.32
N GLN A 317 12.56 18.28 8.30
CA GLN A 317 12.71 19.67 7.84
C GLN A 317 13.02 19.75 6.35
N ALA A 318 13.10 18.59 5.68
CA ALA A 318 13.33 18.46 4.25
C ALA A 318 14.58 19.21 3.75
N THR A 319 15.66 19.15 4.54
CA THR A 319 16.95 19.79 4.22
C THR A 319 17.87 18.88 3.41
N ASP A 320 17.58 17.57 3.33
CA ASP A 320 18.26 16.61 2.45
C ASP A 320 17.28 15.82 1.57
N PRO A 321 16.46 16.50 0.75
CA PRO A 321 15.45 15.84 -0.06
C PRO A 321 16.05 14.93 -1.14
N ARG A 322 17.34 15.05 -1.46
CA ARG A 322 18.05 14.19 -2.45
C ARG A 322 18.81 13.02 -1.83
N GLY A 323 18.87 12.92 -0.50
CA GLY A 323 19.63 11.87 0.19
C GLY A 323 21.17 12.01 0.10
N THR A 324 21.68 13.18 -0.29
CA THR A 324 23.13 13.43 -0.36
C THR A 324 23.80 13.43 1.02
N GLY A 325 23.13 14.01 2.01
CA GLY A 325 23.53 13.95 3.41
C GLY A 325 23.42 12.52 3.94
N TYR A 326 22.39 11.78 3.53
CA TYR A 326 22.26 10.35 3.87
C TYR A 326 23.40 9.50 3.29
N ARG A 327 23.78 9.71 2.02
CA ARG A 327 24.98 9.09 1.43
C ARG A 327 26.21 9.37 2.27
N ASP A 328 26.46 10.65 2.57
CA ASP A 328 27.66 11.06 3.30
C ASP A 328 27.66 10.49 4.73
N PHE A 329 26.48 10.38 5.34
CA PHE A 329 26.26 9.72 6.62
C PHE A 329 26.63 8.23 6.57
N LEU A 330 26.19 7.49 5.55
CA LEU A 330 26.56 6.09 5.36
C LEU A 330 28.06 5.92 5.13
N LYS A 331 28.68 6.77 4.31
CA LYS A 331 30.13 6.75 4.07
C LYS A 331 30.94 6.98 5.36
N ALA A 332 30.51 7.91 6.20
CA ALA A 332 31.14 8.16 7.51
C ALA A 332 31.08 6.94 8.43
N HIS A 333 30.06 6.09 8.28
CA HIS A 333 29.85 4.87 9.08
C HIS A 333 30.32 3.58 8.40
N ALA A 334 30.99 3.62 7.25
CA ALA A 334 31.35 2.43 6.49
C ALA A 334 32.11 1.37 7.32
N ARG A 335 32.92 1.81 8.29
CA ARG A 335 33.68 0.93 9.20
C ARG A 335 32.85 0.28 10.31
N SER A 336 31.72 0.88 10.72
CA SER A 336 30.84 0.34 11.76
C SER A 336 29.71 -0.54 11.20
N MET A 337 29.51 -0.53 9.89
CA MET A 337 28.53 -1.40 9.23
C MET A 337 28.86 -2.88 9.44
N ARG A 338 27.82 -3.71 9.42
CA ARG A 338 27.93 -5.16 9.45
C ARG A 338 27.86 -5.73 8.05
N SER A 339 28.54 -6.85 7.84
CA SER A 339 28.41 -7.59 6.59
C SER A 339 27.04 -8.25 6.53
N VAL A 340 26.41 -8.14 5.36
CA VAL A 340 25.20 -8.85 4.95
C VAL A 340 25.43 -9.39 3.55
N THR A 341 24.60 -10.32 3.10
CA THR A 341 24.69 -10.88 1.76
C THR A 341 24.13 -9.88 0.76
N PRO A 342 24.89 -9.51 -0.30
CA PRO A 342 24.36 -8.69 -1.39
C PRO A 342 23.16 -9.34 -2.07
N ASP A 343 22.21 -8.54 -2.52
CA ASP A 343 21.01 -9.02 -3.24
C ASP A 343 20.53 -7.96 -4.23
N GLU A 344 20.52 -8.31 -5.52
CA GLU A 344 20.09 -7.41 -6.59
C GLU A 344 18.60 -7.06 -6.52
N LYS A 345 17.77 -7.89 -5.87
CA LYS A 345 16.34 -7.60 -5.69
C LYS A 345 16.09 -6.41 -4.76
N ARG A 346 17.09 -5.97 -4.01
CA ARG A 346 17.02 -4.75 -3.19
C ARG A 346 17.19 -3.47 -4.01
N ALA A 347 17.48 -3.57 -5.31
CA ALA A 347 17.63 -2.40 -6.14
C ALA A 347 16.35 -1.54 -6.10
N PRO A 348 16.48 -0.21 -6.01
CA PRO A 348 15.33 0.66 -6.04
C PRO A 348 14.70 0.63 -7.44
N TYR A 349 13.38 0.45 -7.54
CA TYR A 349 12.69 0.37 -8.84
C TYR A 349 12.20 1.74 -9.31
N THR A 350 12.19 1.97 -10.62
CA THR A 350 11.71 3.24 -11.20
C THR A 350 10.19 3.27 -11.35
N GLN A 351 9.62 4.46 -11.61
CA GLN A 351 8.23 4.61 -12.04
C GLN A 351 7.86 3.67 -13.21
N ALA A 352 8.76 3.54 -14.19
CA ALA A 352 8.52 2.67 -15.34
C ALA A 352 8.49 1.19 -14.92
N ASP A 353 9.33 0.79 -13.95
CA ASP A 353 9.35 -0.58 -13.44
C ASP A 353 8.09 -0.89 -12.62
N TYR A 354 7.61 0.07 -11.83
CA TYR A 354 6.32 -0.05 -11.13
C TYR A 354 5.17 -0.28 -12.12
N LEU A 355 5.08 0.54 -13.17
CA LEU A 355 4.06 0.39 -14.21
C LEU A 355 4.19 -0.92 -14.99
N LYS A 356 5.40 -1.34 -15.34
CA LYS A 356 5.64 -2.64 -15.99
C LYS A 356 5.20 -3.80 -15.11
N ALA A 357 5.48 -3.76 -13.81
CA ALA A 357 5.04 -4.79 -12.88
C ALA A 357 3.51 -4.89 -12.83
N HIS A 358 2.80 -3.76 -12.83
CA HIS A 358 1.33 -3.75 -12.87
C HIS A 358 0.76 -4.25 -14.21
N LEU A 359 1.48 -4.03 -15.31
CA LEU A 359 1.09 -4.47 -16.66
C LEU A 359 1.49 -5.92 -16.96
N ASP A 360 2.29 -6.56 -16.12
CA ASP A 360 2.76 -7.93 -16.32
C ASP A 360 1.58 -8.92 -16.21
N PRO A 361 1.28 -9.70 -17.27
CA PRO A 361 0.23 -10.73 -17.24
C PRO A 361 0.40 -11.76 -16.12
N ALA A 362 1.62 -11.99 -15.63
CA ALA A 362 1.90 -12.88 -14.51
C ALA A 362 1.19 -12.44 -13.22
N TYR A 363 0.91 -11.15 -13.08
CA TYR A 363 0.25 -10.58 -11.91
C TYR A 363 -1.17 -10.10 -12.19
N GLN A 364 -1.75 -10.43 -13.35
CA GLN A 364 -3.09 -9.94 -13.69
C GLN A 364 -4.17 -10.40 -12.68
N GLY A 365 -4.08 -11.61 -12.13
CA GLY A 365 -5.13 -12.16 -11.27
C GLY A 365 -6.51 -12.09 -11.93
N LEU A 366 -7.52 -11.57 -11.22
CA LEU A 366 -8.86 -11.30 -11.77
C LEU A 366 -8.97 -9.97 -12.53
N GLY A 367 -7.86 -9.24 -12.66
CA GLY A 367 -7.76 -8.00 -13.41
C GLY A 367 -8.20 -6.75 -12.64
N PRO A 368 -8.48 -5.64 -13.36
CA PRO A 368 -8.21 -5.49 -14.80
C PRO A 368 -6.71 -5.58 -15.10
N ALA A 369 -6.34 -5.84 -16.36
CA ALA A 369 -4.93 -5.77 -16.77
C ALA A 369 -4.38 -4.36 -16.45
N GLY A 370 -3.19 -4.29 -15.86
CA GLY A 370 -2.59 -3.02 -15.43
C GLY A 370 -3.11 -2.47 -14.10
N HIS A 371 -4.15 -3.06 -13.51
CA HIS A 371 -4.70 -2.66 -12.19
C HIS A 371 -4.97 -1.15 -12.08
N GLY A 372 -5.52 -0.58 -13.16
CA GLY A 372 -5.79 0.84 -13.32
C GLY A 372 -4.82 1.54 -14.28
N TYR A 373 -3.58 1.08 -14.37
CA TYR A 373 -2.59 1.58 -15.31
C TYR A 373 -2.73 0.96 -16.70
N SER A 374 -2.14 1.61 -17.69
CA SER A 374 -2.12 1.16 -19.09
C SER A 374 -0.75 1.36 -19.72
N SER A 375 -0.54 0.81 -20.92
CA SER A 375 0.64 1.14 -21.73
C SER A 375 0.75 2.63 -22.03
N ALA A 376 -0.38 3.33 -22.18
CA ALA A 376 -0.38 4.78 -22.39
C ALA A 376 0.09 5.55 -21.15
N ASN A 377 -0.15 5.03 -19.94
CA ASN A 377 0.47 5.58 -18.73
C ASN A 377 1.99 5.40 -18.73
N LEU A 378 2.46 4.22 -19.16
CA LEU A 378 3.88 3.92 -19.29
C LEU A 378 4.56 4.82 -20.33
N ASP A 379 3.95 4.99 -21.50
CA ASP A 379 4.45 5.83 -22.58
C ASP A 379 4.50 7.31 -22.19
N ALA A 380 3.50 7.78 -21.44
CA ALA A 380 3.40 9.16 -20.98
C ALA A 380 4.19 9.45 -19.68
N GLY A 381 4.70 8.43 -18.99
CA GLY A 381 5.33 8.59 -17.67
C GLY A 381 4.35 9.13 -16.61
N THR A 382 3.12 8.61 -16.57
CA THR A 382 2.08 9.06 -15.61
C THR A 382 1.57 7.92 -14.74
N GLN A 383 1.22 8.20 -13.48
CA GLN A 383 0.65 7.23 -12.53
C GLN A 383 -0.74 7.63 -12.00
N TYR A 384 -1.50 8.38 -12.79
CA TYR A 384 -2.89 8.75 -12.52
C TYR A 384 -3.81 8.29 -13.66
N TYR A 385 -5.06 7.96 -13.33
CA TYR A 385 -6.03 7.41 -14.27
C TYR A 385 -7.46 7.55 -13.74
N ALA A 386 -8.44 7.39 -14.63
CA ALA A 386 -9.85 7.29 -14.28
C ALA A 386 -10.44 5.98 -14.80
N PHE A 387 -11.43 5.44 -14.11
CA PHE A 387 -12.08 4.17 -14.47
C PHE A 387 -13.56 4.14 -14.07
N ARG A 388 -14.33 3.26 -14.70
CA ARG A 388 -15.74 3.06 -14.40
C ARG A 388 -15.88 2.08 -13.24
N VAL A 389 -16.47 2.53 -12.12
CA VAL A 389 -16.72 1.72 -10.92
C VAL A 389 -18.04 0.97 -11.02
N SER A 390 -19.08 1.64 -11.52
CA SER A 390 -20.39 1.08 -11.89
C SER A 390 -21.02 1.98 -12.95
N GLU A 391 -22.21 1.66 -13.49
CA GLU A 391 -22.84 2.48 -14.55
C GLU A 391 -22.88 3.99 -14.20
N ASP A 392 -23.21 4.31 -12.94
CA ASP A 392 -23.38 5.68 -12.45
C ASP A 392 -22.17 6.25 -11.69
N VAL A 393 -21.08 5.47 -11.50
CA VAL A 393 -19.95 5.87 -10.64
C VAL A 393 -18.62 5.79 -11.37
N VAL A 394 -17.84 6.87 -11.30
CA VAL A 394 -16.47 6.98 -11.82
C VAL A 394 -15.47 7.09 -10.68
N GLY A 395 -14.40 6.30 -10.76
CA GLY A 395 -13.23 6.39 -9.89
C GLY A 395 -12.12 7.21 -10.55
N ILE A 396 -11.43 8.05 -9.80
CA ILE A 396 -10.28 8.84 -10.25
C ILE A 396 -9.12 8.60 -9.29
N SER A 397 -8.02 8.01 -9.75
CA SER A 397 -6.79 7.82 -8.97
C SER A 397 -5.79 8.93 -9.32
N LEU A 398 -5.28 9.62 -8.31
CA LEU A 398 -4.28 10.68 -8.41
C LEU A 398 -2.91 10.18 -7.96
N ASP A 399 -1.88 10.61 -8.67
CA ASP A 399 -0.51 10.55 -8.20
C ASP A 399 -0.21 11.85 -7.44
N THR A 400 -0.07 11.72 -6.12
CA THR A 400 0.18 12.86 -5.22
C THR A 400 1.62 12.88 -4.71
N THR A 401 2.49 12.02 -5.24
CA THR A 401 3.90 11.97 -4.88
C THR A 401 4.65 13.15 -5.49
N ASP A 402 5.74 13.56 -4.83
CA ASP A 402 6.60 14.64 -5.31
C ASP A 402 7.99 14.08 -5.69
N PRO A 403 8.33 14.02 -6.99
CA PRO A 403 9.63 13.52 -7.45
C PRO A 403 10.83 14.34 -6.92
N GLY A 404 10.59 15.55 -6.43
CA GLY A 404 11.57 16.40 -5.76
C GLY A 404 11.99 15.90 -4.36
N GLY A 405 11.35 14.84 -3.85
CA GLY A 405 11.61 14.25 -2.54
C GLY A 405 10.81 14.88 -1.42
N HIS A 406 10.98 14.32 -0.21
CA HIS A 406 10.13 14.48 0.99
C HIS A 406 8.88 13.57 0.99
N TYR A 407 8.37 13.29 2.19
CA TYR A 407 7.19 12.44 2.38
C TYR A 407 5.87 13.20 2.22
N GLU A 408 5.89 14.52 2.11
CA GLU A 408 4.68 15.31 1.81
C GLU A 408 4.45 15.40 0.31
N GLY A 409 3.18 15.45 -0.09
CA GLY A 409 2.76 15.37 -1.47
C GLY A 409 2.43 16.70 -2.12
N SER A 410 2.07 16.62 -3.41
CA SER A 410 1.50 17.70 -4.21
C SER A 410 1.01 17.14 -5.55
N VAL A 411 0.37 17.96 -6.40
CA VAL A 411 0.04 17.59 -7.79
C VAL A 411 0.61 18.60 -8.77
N GLY A 412 1.13 18.13 -9.91
CA GLY A 412 1.56 18.99 -11.01
C GLY A 412 0.38 19.70 -11.69
N THR A 413 0.62 20.87 -12.28
CA THR A 413 -0.37 21.64 -13.05
C THR A 413 -1.05 20.82 -14.14
N ALA A 414 -0.32 19.96 -14.84
CA ALA A 414 -0.87 19.12 -15.89
C ALA A 414 -1.90 18.12 -15.33
N GLN A 415 -1.57 17.46 -14.23
CA GLN A 415 -2.49 16.53 -13.55
C GLN A 415 -3.70 17.26 -12.97
N LEU A 416 -3.52 18.45 -12.37
CA LEU A 416 -4.63 19.24 -11.84
C LEU A 416 -5.62 19.65 -12.94
N LYS A 417 -5.11 20.09 -14.11
CA LYS A 417 -5.95 20.39 -15.27
C LYS A 417 -6.65 19.15 -15.81
N TRP A 418 -5.95 18.02 -15.85
CA TRP A 418 -6.55 16.73 -16.22
C TRP A 418 -7.67 16.33 -15.26
N LEU A 419 -7.49 16.49 -13.95
CA LEU A 419 -8.52 16.22 -12.94
C LEU A 419 -9.76 17.10 -13.18
N GLN A 420 -9.57 18.42 -13.32
CA GLN A 420 -10.66 19.35 -13.59
C GLN A 420 -11.43 19.00 -14.87
N LYS A 421 -10.71 18.64 -15.94
CA LYS A 421 -11.32 18.19 -17.20
C LYS A 421 -12.10 16.89 -16.98
N THR A 422 -11.51 15.90 -16.32
CA THR A 422 -12.13 14.59 -16.06
C THR A 422 -13.41 14.73 -15.23
N LEU A 423 -13.40 15.60 -14.22
CA LEU A 423 -14.60 15.91 -13.42
C LEU A 423 -15.71 16.56 -14.24
N LYS A 424 -15.34 17.50 -15.13
CA LYS A 424 -16.29 18.16 -16.03
C LYS A 424 -16.91 17.18 -17.02
N ASP A 425 -16.09 16.33 -17.63
CA ASP A 425 -16.54 15.36 -18.63
C ASP A 425 -17.45 14.27 -18.03
N ASN A 426 -17.38 14.06 -16.70
CA ASN A 426 -18.19 13.08 -15.97
C ASN A 426 -19.19 13.75 -15.00
N GLN A 427 -19.65 14.96 -15.30
CA GLN A 427 -20.59 15.72 -14.46
C GLN A 427 -21.92 14.98 -14.18
N ASP A 428 -22.31 14.06 -15.07
CA ASP A 428 -23.55 13.27 -14.97
C ASP A 428 -23.36 11.95 -14.20
N SER A 429 -22.14 11.64 -13.72
CA SER A 429 -21.81 10.47 -12.92
C SER A 429 -21.33 10.87 -11.53
N TYR A 430 -21.58 10.04 -10.52
CA TYR A 430 -20.98 10.22 -9.21
C TYR A 430 -19.48 9.94 -9.26
N VAL A 431 -18.69 10.71 -8.51
CA VAL A 431 -17.23 10.59 -8.50
C VAL A 431 -16.72 10.20 -7.12
N VAL A 432 -15.79 9.24 -7.09
CA VAL A 432 -14.91 8.96 -5.96
C VAL A 432 -13.47 9.19 -6.40
N VAL A 433 -12.75 10.00 -5.63
CA VAL A 433 -11.33 10.30 -5.86
C VAL A 433 -10.47 9.48 -4.91
N PHE A 434 -9.34 9.00 -5.39
CA PHE A 434 -8.36 8.23 -4.65
C PHE A 434 -6.99 8.90 -4.75
N SER A 435 -6.27 8.97 -3.63
CA SER A 435 -4.88 9.42 -3.59
C SER A 435 -4.16 8.77 -2.42
N HIS A 436 -2.83 8.87 -2.40
CA HIS A 436 -2.10 8.54 -1.19
C HIS A 436 -2.18 9.64 -0.15
N HIS A 437 -1.76 10.86 -0.49
CA HIS A 437 -1.74 12.00 0.44
C HIS A 437 -3.13 12.59 0.68
N THR A 438 -3.30 13.21 1.85
CA THR A 438 -4.52 13.91 2.27
C THR A 438 -4.51 15.37 1.83
N SER A 439 -5.64 16.05 1.96
CA SER A 439 -5.75 17.50 1.75
C SER A 439 -4.78 18.32 2.63
N ARG A 440 -4.36 17.79 3.77
CA ARG A 440 -3.47 18.47 4.73
C ARG A 440 -2.01 18.09 4.61
N THR A 441 -1.68 16.98 3.95
CA THR A 441 -0.30 16.50 3.78
C THR A 441 0.24 16.74 2.37
N MET A 442 -0.55 17.42 1.54
CA MET A 442 -0.11 17.93 0.24
C MET A 442 0.39 19.37 0.34
N THR A 443 1.56 19.54 0.97
CA THR A 443 2.20 20.84 1.25
C THR A 443 3.55 21.03 0.57
N ASN A 444 4.02 20.01 -0.15
CA ASN A 444 5.34 20.02 -0.78
C ASN A 444 5.30 20.70 -2.15
N THR A 445 5.72 21.97 -2.23
CA THR A 445 5.72 22.74 -3.49
C THR A 445 7.07 22.78 -4.20
N ARG A 446 7.96 21.83 -3.88
CA ARG A 446 9.28 21.74 -4.53
C ARG A 446 9.13 21.54 -6.04
N PRO A 447 9.96 22.16 -6.87
CA PRO A 447 9.94 21.87 -8.30
C PRO A 447 10.24 20.40 -8.56
N ASP A 448 9.45 19.79 -9.44
CA ASP A 448 9.76 18.49 -10.00
C ASP A 448 11.09 18.58 -10.78
N PRO A 449 12.11 17.77 -10.46
CA PRO A 449 13.38 17.81 -11.17
C PRO A 449 13.27 17.52 -12.68
N ALA A 450 12.30 16.71 -13.10
CA ALA A 450 12.05 16.40 -14.52
C ALA A 450 11.25 17.51 -15.22
N HIS A 451 10.46 18.28 -14.46
CA HIS A 451 9.59 19.36 -14.97
C HIS A 451 9.72 20.65 -14.13
N PRO A 452 10.91 21.28 -14.06
CA PRO A 452 11.19 22.37 -13.11
C PRO A 452 10.37 23.65 -13.34
N GLY A 453 9.80 23.82 -14.54
CA GLY A 453 8.91 24.94 -14.88
C GLY A 453 7.43 24.68 -14.55
N GLU A 454 7.07 23.44 -14.19
CA GLU A 454 5.70 23.10 -13.82
C GLU A 454 5.45 23.43 -12.35
N ARG A 455 4.36 24.15 -12.07
CA ARG A 455 3.97 24.46 -10.70
C ARG A 455 3.43 23.21 -10.00
N ARG A 456 3.84 23.03 -8.74
CA ARG A 456 3.23 22.08 -7.80
C ARG A 456 2.10 22.74 -7.02
N HIS A 457 0.98 22.03 -6.92
CA HIS A 457 -0.25 22.49 -6.29
C HIS A 457 -0.53 21.74 -5.00
N THR A 458 -1.08 22.47 -4.03
CA THR A 458 -1.33 21.98 -2.68
C THR A 458 -2.68 21.24 -2.56
N GLY A 459 -2.88 20.55 -1.44
CA GLY A 459 -4.16 19.90 -1.14
C GLY A 459 -5.34 20.87 -1.09
N ALA A 460 -5.12 22.13 -0.71
CA ALA A 460 -6.17 23.16 -0.74
C ALA A 460 -6.66 23.47 -2.17
N GLU A 461 -5.77 23.42 -3.16
CA GLU A 461 -6.13 23.61 -4.56
C GLU A 461 -6.88 22.39 -5.11
N VAL A 462 -6.52 21.18 -4.67
CA VAL A 462 -7.27 19.95 -4.98
C VAL A 462 -8.67 19.99 -4.35
N VAL A 463 -8.80 20.33 -3.06
CA VAL A 463 -10.10 20.53 -2.39
C VAL A 463 -10.95 21.52 -3.17
N SER A 464 -10.36 22.64 -3.61
CA SER A 464 -11.07 23.65 -4.41
C SER A 464 -11.55 23.09 -5.75
N ALA A 465 -10.73 22.28 -6.42
CA ALA A 465 -11.11 21.61 -7.66
C ALA A 465 -12.25 20.61 -7.44
N LEU A 466 -12.18 19.76 -6.41
CA LEU A 466 -13.24 18.78 -6.10
C LEU A 466 -14.54 19.46 -5.68
N ALA A 467 -14.48 20.45 -4.79
CA ALA A 467 -15.63 21.17 -4.28
C ALA A 467 -16.36 22.03 -5.34
N ALA A 468 -15.72 22.26 -6.50
CA ALA A 468 -16.37 22.91 -7.62
C ALA A 468 -17.47 22.04 -8.26
N HIS A 469 -17.43 20.72 -8.05
CA HIS A 469 -18.28 19.72 -8.70
C HIS A 469 -19.25 19.05 -7.69
N PRO A 470 -20.58 19.18 -7.87
CA PRO A 470 -21.57 18.62 -6.94
C PRO A 470 -21.63 17.09 -6.93
N ASN A 471 -21.18 16.45 -8.02
CA ASN A 471 -21.21 15.00 -8.21
C ASN A 471 -20.05 14.27 -7.51
N VAL A 472 -19.09 14.98 -6.90
CA VAL A 472 -18.02 14.35 -6.10
C VAL A 472 -18.59 13.96 -4.73
N LEU A 473 -18.58 12.66 -4.42
CA LEU A 473 -19.11 12.14 -3.16
C LEU A 473 -18.04 11.97 -2.09
N ALA A 474 -16.88 11.42 -2.49
CA ALA A 474 -15.83 11.06 -1.57
C ALA A 474 -14.42 11.22 -2.16
N TRP A 475 -13.47 11.55 -1.29
CA TRP A 475 -12.04 11.48 -1.52
C TRP A 475 -11.42 10.51 -0.52
N VAL A 476 -11.00 9.33 -0.98
CA VAL A 476 -10.48 8.23 -0.17
C VAL A 476 -8.95 8.20 -0.23
N ASN A 477 -8.27 8.21 0.91
CA ASN A 477 -6.81 8.31 0.98
C ASN A 477 -6.16 7.60 2.18
N GLY A 478 -4.82 7.65 2.24
CA GLY A 478 -3.96 6.98 3.22
C GLY A 478 -3.01 7.96 3.93
N HIS A 479 -1.72 7.59 4.02
CA HIS A 479 -0.57 8.42 4.38
C HIS A 479 -0.47 8.85 5.86
N VAL A 480 -1.57 9.24 6.49
CA VAL A 480 -1.57 9.71 7.90
C VAL A 480 -1.66 8.58 8.92
N HIS A 481 -1.74 7.32 8.46
CA HIS A 481 -1.80 6.09 9.26
C HIS A 481 -2.93 6.06 10.30
N LYS A 482 -3.96 6.90 10.13
CA LYS A 482 -5.04 7.09 11.10
C LYS A 482 -6.39 7.14 10.39
N ASN A 483 -7.40 6.52 11.01
CA ASN A 483 -8.79 6.74 10.60
C ASN A 483 -9.19 8.18 10.92
N VAL A 484 -9.47 8.97 9.89
CA VAL A 484 -9.97 10.35 10.00
C VAL A 484 -10.97 10.58 8.87
N ILE A 485 -12.14 11.13 9.20
CA ILE A 485 -13.15 11.51 8.20
C ILE A 485 -13.42 13.02 8.31
N THR A 486 -13.13 13.75 7.24
CA THR A 486 -13.25 15.22 7.19
C THR A 486 -14.38 15.64 6.24
N PRO A 487 -15.39 16.39 6.70
CA PRO A 487 -16.38 17.01 5.81
C PRO A 487 -15.77 18.21 5.10
N HIS A 488 -15.91 18.27 3.78
CA HIS A 488 -15.58 19.45 2.98
C HIS A 488 -16.87 20.10 2.48
N GLN A 489 -17.05 21.39 2.75
CA GLN A 489 -18.21 22.18 2.34
C GLN A 489 -17.79 23.36 1.47
N ALA A 490 -18.58 23.66 0.46
CA ALA A 490 -18.44 24.83 -0.39
C ALA A 490 -19.78 25.55 -0.60
N SER A 491 -19.70 26.73 -1.21
CA SER A 491 -20.88 27.53 -1.55
C SER A 491 -21.84 26.78 -2.49
N GLY A 492 -23.12 27.12 -2.41
CA GLY A 492 -24.16 26.49 -3.23
C GLY A 492 -24.58 25.10 -2.75
N GLY A 493 -24.19 24.69 -1.52
CA GLY A 493 -24.55 23.38 -0.96
C GLY A 493 -23.73 22.21 -1.49
N ARG A 494 -22.63 22.48 -2.21
CA ARG A 494 -21.67 21.48 -2.67
C ARG A 494 -20.83 20.99 -1.51
N SER A 495 -20.59 19.69 -1.45
CA SER A 495 -19.85 19.08 -0.36
C SER A 495 -19.41 17.66 -0.70
N PHE A 496 -18.33 17.20 -0.09
CA PHE A 496 -17.86 15.81 -0.21
C PHE A 496 -17.19 15.37 1.10
N TRP A 497 -17.01 14.06 1.27
CA TRP A 497 -16.30 13.49 2.42
C TRP A 497 -14.87 13.11 2.06
N GLU A 498 -13.87 13.59 2.80
CA GLU A 498 -12.52 13.03 2.76
C GLU A 498 -12.39 11.92 3.80
N ILE A 499 -11.92 10.74 3.40
CA ILE A 499 -11.92 9.51 4.19
C ILE A 499 -10.49 8.95 4.18
N SER A 500 -9.78 9.13 5.29
CA SER A 500 -8.47 8.53 5.55
C SER A 500 -8.62 7.25 6.36
N THR A 501 -7.89 6.21 6.00
CA THR A 501 -7.91 4.91 6.69
C THR A 501 -6.58 4.68 7.42
N ALA A 502 -6.64 4.02 8.58
CA ALA A 502 -5.45 3.62 9.33
C ALA A 502 -4.55 2.70 8.50
N SER A 503 -3.23 2.82 8.68
CA SER A 503 -2.27 2.02 7.91
C SER A 503 -2.38 0.53 8.24
N HIS A 504 -1.82 -0.31 7.37
CA HIS A 504 -1.66 -1.73 7.64
C HIS A 504 -0.32 -2.07 8.30
N ILE A 505 0.56 -1.09 8.53
CA ILE A 505 1.84 -1.26 9.24
C ILE A 505 1.74 -1.00 10.75
N ASP A 506 0.84 -0.09 11.15
CA ASP A 506 0.60 0.25 12.55
C ASP A 506 -0.68 -0.39 13.08
N HIS A 507 -0.68 -0.77 14.36
CA HIS A 507 -1.91 -1.17 15.02
C HIS A 507 -2.93 -0.01 14.95
N PRO A 508 -4.20 -0.24 14.57
CA PRO A 508 -4.89 -1.54 14.48
C PRO A 508 -4.89 -2.32 13.16
N GLN A 509 -4.12 -1.92 12.13
CA GLN A 509 -4.09 -2.60 10.82
C GLN A 509 -5.49 -2.80 10.19
N LEU A 510 -6.22 -1.70 9.98
CA LEU A 510 -7.62 -1.74 9.53
C LEU A 510 -7.76 -1.43 8.05
N ALA A 511 -8.51 -2.25 7.32
CA ALA A 511 -9.02 -1.91 5.99
C ALA A 511 -10.46 -1.40 6.07
N ARG A 512 -10.95 -0.78 4.98
CA ARG A 512 -12.26 -0.13 4.97
C ARG A 512 -13.10 -0.58 3.78
N ILE A 513 -14.28 -1.11 4.05
CA ILE A 513 -15.33 -1.30 3.05
C ILE A 513 -16.05 0.03 2.86
N VAL A 514 -16.22 0.48 1.62
CA VAL A 514 -16.95 1.69 1.24
C VAL A 514 -18.15 1.29 0.38
N GLU A 515 -19.34 1.77 0.74
CA GLU A 515 -20.57 1.57 -0.02
C GLU A 515 -21.21 2.91 -0.36
N LEU A 516 -21.46 3.15 -1.65
CA LEU A 516 -22.20 4.31 -2.15
C LEU A 516 -23.65 3.92 -2.37
N VAL A 517 -24.57 4.71 -1.84
CA VAL A 517 -25.98 4.33 -1.81
C VAL A 517 -26.87 5.53 -2.10
N ASP A 518 -27.78 5.38 -3.06
CA ASP A 518 -28.89 6.31 -3.27
C ASP A 518 -30.02 5.98 -2.30
N ASN A 519 -30.31 6.88 -1.37
CA ASN A 519 -31.35 6.67 -0.34
C ASN A 519 -32.78 6.82 -0.89
N LYS A 520 -32.94 7.19 -2.17
CA LYS A 520 -34.24 7.42 -2.84
C LYS A 520 -35.10 8.47 -2.14
N ASP A 521 -34.45 9.45 -1.54
CA ASP A 521 -35.10 10.51 -0.77
C ASP A 521 -34.46 11.90 -0.96
N GLY A 522 -33.61 12.04 -1.99
CA GLY A 522 -32.83 13.25 -2.25
C GLY A 522 -31.50 13.31 -1.49
N THR A 523 -31.08 12.21 -0.86
CA THR A 523 -29.75 12.08 -0.24
C THR A 523 -28.98 10.88 -0.80
N ILE A 524 -27.65 10.96 -0.70
CA ILE A 524 -26.71 9.87 -0.93
C ILE A 524 -26.06 9.53 0.41
N SER A 525 -25.85 8.25 0.69
CA SER A 525 -25.02 7.80 1.83
C SER A 525 -23.73 7.16 1.33
N VAL A 526 -22.61 7.55 1.92
CA VAL A 526 -21.33 6.82 1.84
C VAL A 526 -21.17 6.07 3.16
N PHE A 527 -21.37 4.76 3.14
CA PHE A 527 -21.09 3.94 4.31
C PHE A 527 -19.62 3.58 4.34
N THR A 528 -19.04 3.62 5.54
CA THR A 528 -17.71 3.08 5.79
C THR A 528 -17.79 2.02 6.87
N THR A 529 -17.25 0.83 6.61
CA THR A 529 -17.21 -0.27 7.57
C THR A 529 -15.82 -0.86 7.63
N LEU A 530 -15.18 -0.81 8.79
CA LEU A 530 -13.82 -1.29 8.98
C LEU A 530 -13.78 -2.82 9.12
N ILE A 531 -12.67 -3.40 8.67
CA ILE A 531 -12.34 -4.83 8.81
C ILE A 531 -10.91 -4.99 9.31
N GLU A 532 -10.65 -6.07 10.06
CA GLU A 532 -9.33 -6.53 10.46
C GLU A 532 -8.95 -7.79 9.66
N SER A 533 -7.67 -8.14 9.59
CA SER A 533 -7.24 -9.39 8.93
C SER A 533 -7.93 -10.66 9.48
N ALA A 534 -7.95 -11.74 8.70
CA ALA A 534 -8.61 -12.99 9.08
C ALA A 534 -7.95 -13.72 10.27
N ALA A 535 -6.74 -13.32 10.66
CA ALA A 535 -6.01 -13.91 11.76
C ALA A 535 -6.79 -13.82 13.08
N PRO A 536 -6.76 -14.87 13.92
CA PRO A 536 -7.33 -14.85 15.26
C PRO A 536 -6.87 -13.64 16.06
N HIS A 537 -7.74 -13.06 16.91
CA HIS A 537 -7.33 -11.97 17.79
C HIS A 537 -6.35 -12.45 18.87
N ARG A 538 -6.47 -13.70 19.31
CA ARG A 538 -5.55 -14.32 20.26
C ARG A 538 -4.36 -14.92 19.54
N THR A 539 -3.18 -14.66 20.06
CA THR A 539 -1.94 -15.29 19.60
C THR A 539 -1.69 -16.61 20.32
N ASP A 540 -1.08 -17.59 19.65
CA ASP A 540 -0.35 -18.70 20.27
C ASP A 540 1.14 -18.57 19.88
N TYR A 541 2.04 -18.50 20.86
CA TYR A 541 3.46 -18.30 20.61
C TYR A 541 4.17 -19.54 20.07
N ALA A 542 3.55 -20.71 20.19
CA ALA A 542 4.04 -21.93 19.54
C ALA A 542 3.61 -22.03 18.07
N ASP A 543 2.57 -21.30 17.67
CA ASP A 543 2.07 -21.29 16.30
C ASP A 543 2.88 -20.31 15.42
N LEU A 544 3.89 -20.86 14.75
CA LEU A 544 4.67 -20.16 13.74
C LEU A 544 4.19 -20.47 12.31
N SER A 545 2.93 -20.87 12.11
CA SER A 545 2.29 -20.93 10.79
C SER A 545 2.04 -19.52 10.21
N GLN A 546 1.67 -19.42 8.94
CA GLN A 546 1.28 -18.13 8.33
C GLN A 546 0.17 -17.42 9.13
N THR A 547 -0.82 -18.17 9.60
CA THR A 547 -1.92 -17.64 10.42
C THR A 547 -1.44 -17.19 11.80
N GLY A 548 -0.59 -17.98 12.46
CA GLY A 548 0.01 -17.62 13.74
C GLY A 548 0.91 -16.37 13.65
N LEU A 549 1.71 -16.26 12.59
CA LEU A 549 2.52 -15.07 12.30
C LEU A 549 1.64 -13.83 12.04
N ALA A 550 0.52 -13.96 11.32
CA ALA A 550 -0.41 -12.86 11.12
C ALA A 550 -1.12 -12.43 12.43
N ALA A 551 -1.37 -13.36 13.37
CA ALA A 551 -1.87 -13.01 14.70
C ALA A 551 -0.80 -12.28 15.53
N LEU A 552 0.44 -12.78 15.51
CA LEU A 552 1.61 -12.13 16.10
C LEU A 552 1.81 -10.71 15.57
N TYR A 553 1.62 -10.49 14.26
CA TYR A 553 1.74 -9.17 13.64
C TYR A 553 0.86 -8.12 14.33
N ARG A 554 -0.39 -8.48 14.62
CA ARG A 554 -1.35 -7.60 15.32
C ARG A 554 -0.95 -7.34 16.78
N GLU A 555 -0.57 -8.39 17.51
CA GLU A 555 -0.22 -8.29 18.93
C GLU A 555 1.12 -7.54 19.14
N LEU A 556 2.12 -7.80 18.31
CA LEU A 556 3.40 -7.10 18.35
C LEU A 556 3.24 -5.63 17.96
N ALA A 557 2.46 -5.33 16.92
CA ALA A 557 2.14 -3.94 16.56
C ALA A 557 1.43 -3.20 17.68
N TYR A 558 0.50 -3.87 18.39
CA TYR A 558 -0.12 -3.31 19.57
C TYR A 558 0.93 -2.98 20.63
N ASN A 559 1.89 -3.85 20.88
CA ASN A 559 2.82 -3.65 21.98
C ASN A 559 4.08 -2.87 21.62
N ALA A 560 4.28 -2.53 20.34
CA ALA A 560 5.48 -1.84 19.85
C ALA A 560 5.81 -0.62 20.73
N PRO A 561 7.06 -0.47 21.20
CA PRO A 561 7.47 0.72 21.93
C PRO A 561 7.20 1.99 21.11
N GLY A 562 6.52 2.97 21.72
CA GLY A 562 6.05 4.17 21.02
C GLY A 562 4.69 4.04 20.34
N ALA A 563 4.10 2.85 20.18
CA ALA A 563 2.84 2.67 19.45
C ALA A 563 1.75 3.68 19.83
N HIS A 564 1.25 4.42 18.83
CA HIS A 564 0.16 5.38 19.00
C HIS A 564 -1.17 4.65 19.22
N ARG A 565 -1.88 4.99 20.31
CA ARG A 565 -3.13 4.33 20.71
C ARG A 565 -4.39 4.90 20.08
N THR A 566 -4.26 5.95 19.29
CA THR A 566 -5.36 6.74 18.75
C THR A 566 -5.52 6.58 17.24
N LEU A 567 -4.72 5.73 16.59
CA LEU A 567 -4.75 5.52 15.13
C LEU A 567 -6.05 4.89 14.63
N ALA A 568 -6.78 4.20 15.52
CA ALA A 568 -8.12 3.69 15.24
C ALA A 568 -9.15 4.80 14.93
N GLY A 569 -8.85 6.07 15.24
CA GLY A 569 -9.78 7.20 15.12
C GLY A 569 -10.90 7.17 16.16
N ASP A 570 -11.77 8.17 16.14
CA ASP A 570 -12.94 8.23 17.02
C ASP A 570 -14.13 7.50 16.41
N ALA A 571 -15.25 7.39 17.14
CA ALA A 571 -16.43 6.69 16.64
C ALA A 571 -16.95 7.27 15.30
N GLY A 572 -16.77 8.57 15.08
CA GLY A 572 -17.10 9.27 13.83
C GLY A 572 -16.12 9.07 12.67
N ASP A 573 -15.00 8.36 12.89
CA ASP A 573 -14.02 8.01 11.86
C ASP A 573 -14.00 6.50 11.54
N ARG A 574 -14.72 5.70 12.34
CA ARG A 574 -14.72 4.25 12.26
C ARG A 574 -15.81 3.72 11.32
N ASN A 575 -16.83 3.06 11.88
CA ASN A 575 -17.97 2.56 11.14
C ASN A 575 -18.99 3.69 11.02
N THR A 576 -19.18 4.24 9.82
CA THR A 576 -20.05 5.41 9.62
C THR A 576 -21.07 5.25 8.50
N GLU A 577 -22.15 6.02 8.62
CA GLU A 577 -22.97 6.46 7.48
C GLU A 577 -22.71 7.95 7.29
N LEU A 578 -22.13 8.33 6.17
CA LEU A 578 -21.81 9.71 5.82
C LEU A 578 -22.85 10.23 4.83
N VAL A 579 -23.67 11.20 5.22
CA VAL A 579 -24.84 11.63 4.42
C VAL A 579 -24.51 12.87 3.60
N LEU A 580 -24.92 12.87 2.33
CA LEU A 580 -24.77 13.97 1.36
C LEU A 580 -26.13 14.30 0.74
N LYS A 581 -26.28 15.52 0.22
CA LYS A 581 -27.40 15.83 -0.68
C LYS A 581 -27.18 15.13 -2.02
N LYS A 582 -28.27 14.74 -2.66
CA LYS A 582 -28.25 14.23 -4.03
C LYS A 582 -28.46 15.38 -5.01
N GLY A 583 -27.47 15.67 -5.84
CA GLY A 583 -27.51 16.78 -6.81
C GLY A 583 -27.01 18.06 -6.17
#